data_AF-A0A356CRV7-F1
#
_entry.id   AF-A0A356CRV7-F1
#
_cell.length_a   1.000
_cell.length_b   1.000
_cell.length_c   1.000
_cell.angle_alpha   90.00
_cell.angle_beta   90.00
_cell.angle_gamma   90.00
#
_symmetry.space_group_name_H-M   'P 1'
#
loop_
_entity.id
_entity.type
_entity.pdbx_description
1 polymer ?
#
loop_
_entity_poly.entity_id
_entity_poly.type
_entity_poly.pdbx_seq_one_letter_code
_entity_poly.pdbx_strand_id
1 'polypeptide(L)' 'AILKKVNEEAFETIIAARQGNNKELVHEVADLWFHTLVLMAHKNLSAEDILNELSRREGTSGIEEKKNRPPKVQ' A
#
# COMPACT_ATOMS: atom_id res chain seq x y z
N ALA A 1 -7.35 -5.63 17.88
CA ALA A 1 -5.97 -5.15 18.14
C ALA A 1 -5.27 -4.73 16.84
N ILE A 2 -5.04 -5.66 15.89
CA ILE A 2 -4.28 -5.41 14.64
C ILE A 2 -4.83 -4.22 13.83
N LEU A 3 -6.13 -4.18 13.52
CA LEU A 3 -6.73 -3.10 12.74
C LEU A 3 -6.64 -1.72 13.42
N LYS A 4 -6.62 -1.68 14.75
CA LYS A 4 -6.46 -0.43 15.50
C LYS A 4 -5.06 0.14 15.27
N LYS A 5 -4.02 -0.70 15.36
CA LYS A 5 -2.63 -0.29 15.10
C LYS A 5 -2.44 0.14 13.66
N VAL A 6 -2.98 -0.59 12.67
CA VAL A 6 -2.90 -0.16 11.25
C VAL A 6 -3.49 1.24 11.04
N ASN A 7 -4.60 1.58 11.70
CA ASN A 7 -5.20 2.92 11.61
C ASN A 7 -4.34 3.99 12.31
N GLU A 8 -3.78 3.67 13.47
CA GLU A 8 -2.89 4.53 14.25
C GLU A 8 -1.62 4.88 13.45
N GLU A 9 -0.89 3.88 12.96
CA GLU A 9 0.35 4.08 12.19
C GLU A 9 0.10 4.81 10.87
N ALA A 10 -1.05 4.58 10.24
CA ALA A 10 -1.41 5.31 9.03
C ALA A 10 -1.59 6.81 9.31
N PHE A 11 -2.17 7.15 10.45
CA PHE A 11 -2.34 8.54 10.86
C PHE A 11 -1.02 9.19 11.29
N GLU A 12 -0.18 8.47 12.03
CA GLU A 12 1.16 8.92 12.45
C GLU A 12 2.09 9.12 11.25
N THR A 13 2.05 8.22 10.26
CA THR A 13 2.74 8.39 8.97
C THR A 13 2.34 9.68 8.27
N ILE A 14 1.04 10.00 8.23
CA ILE A 14 0.53 11.24 7.61
C ILE A 14 1.05 12.47 8.36
N ILE A 15 1.09 12.43 9.70
CA ILE A 15 1.61 13.52 10.52
C ILE A 15 3.10 13.70 10.28
N ALA A 16 3.88 12.63 10.34
CA ALA A 16 5.34 12.65 10.14
C ALA A 16 5.71 13.21 8.76
N ALA A 17 4.97 12.80 7.71
CA ALA A 17 5.13 13.32 6.36
C ALA A 17 4.87 14.83 6.28
N ARG A 18 3.89 15.35 7.02
CA ARG A 18 3.56 16.78 7.07
C ARG A 18 4.57 17.62 7.85
N GLN A 19 5.19 17.04 8.88
CA GLN A 19 6.15 17.74 9.73
C GLN A 19 7.56 17.80 9.12
N GLY A 20 7.82 17.09 8.00
CA GLY A 20 9.09 17.12 7.29
C GLY A 20 10.23 16.39 8.02
N ASN A 21 9.91 15.55 9.00
CA ASN A 21 10.87 14.76 9.74
C ASN A 21 11.08 13.40 9.07
N ASN A 22 12.11 13.29 8.22
CA ASN A 22 12.38 12.05 7.49
C ASN A 22 12.68 10.84 8.39
N LYS A 23 13.26 11.04 9.57
CA LYS A 23 13.56 9.93 10.49
C LYS A 23 12.28 9.35 11.08
N GLU A 24 11.39 10.21 11.52
CA GLU A 24 10.08 9.84 12.04
C GLU A 24 9.21 9.24 10.93
N LEU A 25 9.23 9.82 9.72
CA LEU A 25 8.51 9.24 8.59
C LEU A 25 8.94 7.79 8.29
N VAL A 26 10.25 7.52 8.27
CA VAL A 26 10.76 6.15 8.06
C VAL A 26 10.33 5.22 9.20
N HIS A 27 10.30 5.72 10.43
CA HIS A 27 9.86 4.97 11.61
C HIS A 27 8.37 4.58 11.51
N GLU A 28 7.49 5.55 11.25
CA GLU A 28 6.04 5.32 11.15
C GLU A 28 5.67 4.45 9.95
N VAL A 29 6.38 4.62 8.81
CA VAL A 29 6.19 3.74 7.65
C VAL A 29 6.60 2.30 7.98
N ALA A 30 7.68 2.11 8.75
CA ALA A 30 8.11 0.79 9.18
C ALA A 30 7.08 0.12 10.09
N ASP A 31 6.48 0.85 11.05
CA ASP A 31 5.47 0.28 11.94
C ASP A 31 4.16 -0.03 11.17
N LEU A 32 3.77 0.86 10.24
CA LEU A 32 2.64 0.61 9.35
C LEU A 32 2.84 -0.66 8.52
N TRP A 33 4.04 -0.87 7.96
CA TRP A 33 4.36 -2.07 7.19
C TRP A 33 4.34 -3.31 8.07
N PHE A 34 4.93 -3.24 9.27
CA PHE A 34 4.92 -4.34 10.23
C PHE A 34 3.48 -4.77 10.57
N HIS A 35 2.64 -3.83 10.98
CA HIS A 35 1.25 -4.12 11.34
C HIS A 35 0.40 -4.57 10.15
N THR A 36 0.71 -4.08 8.95
CA THR A 36 0.09 -4.57 7.70
C THR A 36 0.48 -6.03 7.42
N LEU A 37 1.76 -6.39 7.54
CA LEU A 37 2.22 -7.77 7.34
C LEU A 37 1.64 -8.73 8.39
N VAL A 38 1.52 -8.28 9.65
CA VAL A 38 0.84 -9.04 10.71
C VAL A 38 -0.65 -9.24 10.37
N LEU A 39 -1.33 -8.22 9.81
CA LEU A 39 -2.70 -8.35 9.33
C LEU A 39 -2.83 -9.39 8.22
N MET A 40 -1.91 -9.39 7.24
CA MET A 40 -1.90 -10.35 6.14
C MET A 40 -1.73 -11.78 6.66
N ALA A 41 -0.75 -12.01 7.52
CA ALA A 41 -0.53 -13.31 8.15
C ALA A 41 -1.75 -13.78 8.95
N HIS A 42 -2.40 -12.88 9.69
CA HIS A 42 -3.66 -13.18 10.40
C HIS A 42 -4.81 -13.59 9.46
N LYS A 43 -4.76 -13.17 8.19
CA LYS A 43 -5.72 -13.57 7.13
C LYS A 43 -5.25 -14.76 6.30
N ASN A 44 -4.18 -15.43 6.70
CA ASN A 44 -3.53 -16.50 5.93
C ASN A 44 -3.05 -16.05 4.55
N LEU A 45 -2.63 -14.79 4.44
CA LEU A 45 -2.03 -14.22 3.24
C LEU A 45 -0.54 -13.98 3.49
N SER A 46 0.23 -14.06 2.42
CA SER A 46 1.69 -13.91 2.40
C SER A 46 2.09 -12.52 1.87
N ALA A 47 3.36 -12.17 2.07
CA ALA A 47 3.94 -11.00 1.40
C ALA A 47 3.97 -11.17 -0.13
N GLU A 48 4.06 -12.41 -0.62
CA GLU A 48 4.03 -12.72 -2.06
C GLU A 48 2.70 -12.35 -2.70
N ASP A 49 1.57 -12.47 -1.98
CA ASP A 49 0.27 -12.00 -2.47
C ASP A 49 0.26 -10.48 -2.75
N ILE A 50 0.94 -9.69 -1.91
CA ILE A 50 1.11 -8.24 -2.14
C ILE A 50 2.01 -8.00 -3.35
N LEU A 51 3.14 -8.71 -3.45
CA LEU A 51 4.08 -8.55 -4.56
C LEU A 51 3.45 -8.94 -5.90
N ASN A 52 2.60 -9.97 -5.92
CA ASN A 52 1.84 -10.37 -7.09
C ASN A 52 0.84 -9.28 -7.51
N GLU A 53 0.12 -8.69 -6.56
CA GLU A 53 -0.77 -7.56 -6.83
C GLU A 53 -0.01 -6.32 -7.34
N LEU A 54 1.16 -6.00 -6.76
CA LEU A 54 2.01 -4.92 -7.26
C LEU A 54 2.50 -5.20 -8.68
N SER A 55 2.99 -6.41 -8.95
CA SER A 55 3.43 -6.83 -10.29
C SER A 55 2.30 -6.75 -11.32
N ARG A 56 1.08 -7.14 -10.93
CA ARG A 56 -0.12 -6.98 -11.76
C ARG A 56 -0.39 -5.50 -12.10
N ARG A 57 -0.15 -4.58 -11.16
CA ARG A 57 -0.31 -3.13 -11.38
C ARG A 57 0.76 -2.57 -12.31
N GLU A 58 2.02 -2.95 -12.09
CA GLU A 58 3.17 -2.52 -12.92
C GLU A 58 3.02 -2.96 -14.39
N GLY A 59 2.45 -4.15 -14.65
CA GLY A 59 2.14 -4.65 -15.99
C GLY A 59 0.94 -3.98 -16.69
N THR A 60 0.27 -3.05 -16.03
CA THR A 60 -0.74 -2.17 -16.62
C THR A 60 -0.22 -0.75 -16.58
N SER A 61 0.71 -0.44 -17.49
CA SER A 61 0.98 0.97 -17.77
C SER A 61 -0.34 1.63 -18.21
N GLY A 62 -0.63 2.84 -17.72
CA GLY A 62 -1.81 3.61 -18.18
C GLY A 62 -1.83 3.88 -19.70
N ILE A 63 -0.76 3.51 -20.40
CA ILE A 63 -0.62 3.52 -21.86
C ILE A 63 -1.25 2.25 -22.47
N GLU A 64 -0.96 1.06 -21.92
CA GLU A 64 -1.54 -0.21 -22.39
C GLU A 64 -3.03 -0.31 -22.07
N GLU A 65 -3.45 0.19 -20.90
CA GLU A 65 -4.87 0.31 -20.55
C GLU A 65 -5.64 1.21 -21.55
N LYS A 66 -5.04 2.34 -21.97
CA LYS A 66 -5.62 3.23 -22.99
C LYS A 66 -5.65 2.59 -24.38
N LYS A 67 -4.63 1.79 -24.75
CA LYS A 67 -4.56 1.09 -26.04
C LYS A 67 -5.59 -0.05 -26.15
N ASN A 68 -5.87 -0.73 -25.04
CA ASN A 68 -6.82 -1.85 -25.00
C ASN A 68 -8.28 -1.42 -24.76
N ARG A 69 -8.55 -0.11 -24.60
CA ARG A 69 -9.92 0.39 -24.45
C ARG A 69 -10.66 0.30 -25.79
N PRO A 70 -11.79 -0.42 -25.89
CA PRO A 70 -12.62 -0.34 -27.08
C PRO A 70 -13.12 1.11 -27.26
N PRO A 71 -13.20 1.62 -28.49
CA PRO A 71 -13.70 2.98 -28.73
C PRO A 71 -15.07 3.10 -28.06
N LYS A 72 -15.28 4.17 -27.28
CA LYS A 72 -16.60 4.48 -26.75
C LYS A 72 -17.54 4.57 -27.94
N VAL A 73 -18.42 3.57 -28.07
CA VAL A 73 -19.55 3.63 -29.00
C VAL A 73 -20.38 4.82 -28.53
N GLN A 74 -20.51 5.82 -29.42
CA GLN A 74 -21.40 6.97 -29.24
C GLN A 74 -22.85 6.51 -29.29
#